data_AF-A0A831LWF8-F1
#
_entry.id   AF-A0A831LWF8-F1
#
_cell.length_a   1.000
_cell.length_b   1.000
_cell.length_c   1.000
_cell.angle_alpha   90.00
_cell.angle_beta   90.00
_cell.angle_gamma   90.00
#
_symmetry.space_group_name_H-M   'P 1'
#
loop_
_entity.id
_entity.type
_entity.pdbx_description
1 polymer ?
#
loop_
_entity_poly.entity_id
_entity_poly.type
_entity_poly.pdbx_seq_one_letter_code
_entity_poly.pdbx_strand_id
1 'polypeptide(L)'
;MNSVQGLLANLSTTSPILTAAVTLAVLVLYLLAIRSGPDWTTYPITSLASLLIVPHVYTYDAALLLLTCWLLMHSARARLPRLTAAYDSSPAPFLFSLADKPYSIVAFLSTAALFLAATAESLGLLPPAPPRPTRVSRNASPPTSSPATPAADPG
;
A
#
# COMPACT_ATOMS: atom_id res chain seq x y z
N MET A 1 -5.15 7.39 -16.00
CA MET A 1 -6.18 6.36 -16.29
C MET A 1 -5.72 5.07 -15.64
N ASN A 2 -6.18 4.79 -14.41
CA ASN A 2 -5.62 3.71 -13.60
C ASN A 2 -6.51 2.45 -13.62
N SER A 3 -7.50 2.41 -14.53
CA SER A 3 -8.53 1.38 -14.63
C SER A 3 -8.31 0.44 -15.82
N VAL A 4 -9.11 -0.64 -15.88
CA VAL A 4 -9.12 -1.61 -17.00
C VAL A 4 -9.30 -0.92 -18.36
N GLN A 5 -10.01 0.21 -18.42
CA GLN A 5 -10.12 1.01 -19.65
C GLN A 5 -8.79 1.62 -20.09
N GLY A 6 -7.94 2.07 -19.16
CA GLY A 6 -6.59 2.57 -19.46
C GLY A 6 -5.70 1.48 -20.05
N LEU A 7 -5.82 0.25 -19.56
CA LEU A 7 -5.14 -0.92 -20.12
C LEU A 7 -5.62 -1.21 -21.55
N LEU A 8 -6.92 -1.35 -21.76
CA LEU A 8 -7.52 -1.66 -23.07
C LEU A 8 -7.26 -0.56 -24.11
N ALA A 9 -7.27 0.70 -23.67
CA ALA A 9 -6.88 1.82 -24.50
C ALA A 9 -5.43 1.68 -24.99
N ASN A 10 -4.48 1.32 -24.11
CA ASN A 10 -3.07 1.08 -24.48
C ASN A 10 -2.90 -0.08 -25.46
N LEU A 11 -3.64 -1.18 -25.27
CA LEU A 11 -3.60 -2.34 -26.16
C LEU A 11 -4.35 -2.12 -27.49
N SER A 12 -4.93 -0.93 -27.74
CA SER A 12 -5.79 -0.64 -28.90
C SER A 12 -6.90 -1.69 -29.10
N THR A 13 -7.26 -2.40 -28.04
CA THR A 13 -8.12 -3.58 -28.09
C THR A 13 -9.32 -3.33 -27.20
N THR A 14 -10.48 -3.06 -27.80
CA THR A 14 -11.76 -2.88 -27.10
C THR A 14 -12.51 -4.21 -27.06
N SER A 15 -11.91 -5.24 -26.45
CA SER A 15 -12.55 -6.55 -26.33
C SER A 15 -13.42 -6.61 -25.07
N PRO A 16 -14.76 -6.78 -25.20
CA PRO A 16 -15.64 -6.91 -24.04
C PRO A 16 -15.32 -8.17 -23.22
N ILE A 17 -14.82 -9.21 -23.89
CA ILE A 17 -14.41 -10.48 -23.23
C ILE A 17 -13.23 -10.23 -22.30
N LEU A 18 -12.23 -9.47 -22.76
CA LEU A 18 -11.02 -9.21 -21.98
C LEU A 18 -11.34 -8.29 -20.78
N THR A 19 -12.24 -7.33 -20.98
CA THR A 19 -12.80 -6.49 -19.90
C THR A 19 -13.49 -7.34 -18.84
N ALA A 20 -14.37 -8.26 -19.27
CA ALA A 20 -15.10 -9.15 -18.39
C ALA A 20 -14.16 -10.09 -17.62
N ALA A 21 -13.15 -10.66 -18.29
CA ALA A 21 -12.17 -11.55 -17.68
C ALA A 21 -11.36 -10.85 -16.57
N VAL A 22 -10.85 -9.64 -16.84
CA VAL A 22 -10.10 -8.87 -15.83
C VAL A 22 -11.00 -8.45 -14.67
N THR A 23 -12.23 -8.01 -14.97
CA THR A 23 -13.21 -7.64 -13.93
C THR A 23 -13.54 -8.84 -13.03
N LEU A 24 -13.76 -10.01 -13.63
CA LEU A 24 -14.01 -11.25 -12.89
C LEU A 24 -12.82 -11.64 -12.02
N ALA A 25 -11.59 -11.50 -12.53
CA ALA A 25 -10.38 -11.77 -11.76
C ALA A 25 -10.26 -10.85 -10.53
N VAL A 26 -10.48 -9.54 -10.70
CA VAL A 26 -10.48 -8.58 -9.58
C VAL A 26 -11.57 -8.93 -8.57
N LEU A 27 -12.77 -9.29 -9.03
CA LEU A 27 -13.88 -9.67 -8.16
C LEU A 27 -13.58 -10.94 -7.35
N VAL A 28 -13.02 -11.98 -7.98
CA VAL A 28 -12.63 -13.22 -7.30
C VAL A 28 -11.57 -12.94 -6.23
N LEU A 29 -10.54 -12.16 -6.56
CA LEU A 29 -9.50 -11.77 -5.62
C LEU A 29 -10.07 -10.95 -4.45
N TYR A 30 -10.97 -10.01 -4.73
CA TYR A 30 -11.67 -9.23 -3.71
C TYR A 30 -12.45 -10.14 -2.76
N LEU A 31 -13.26 -11.06 -3.28
CA LEU A 31 -14.04 -12.01 -2.48
C LEU A 31 -13.15 -12.92 -1.62
N LEU A 32 -12.00 -13.34 -2.16
CA LEU A 32 -11.00 -14.09 -1.40
C LEU A 32 -10.38 -13.26 -0.28
N ALA A 33 -10.06 -11.99 -0.55
CA ALA A 33 -9.43 -11.09 0.41
C ALA A 33 -10.34 -10.76 1.61
N ILE A 34 -11.64 -10.54 1.37
CA ILE A 34 -12.60 -10.21 2.44
C ILE A 34 -13.05 -11.44 3.23
N ARG A 35 -12.85 -12.66 2.71
CA ARG A 35 -13.23 -13.90 3.39
C ARG A 35 -12.46 -14.11 4.69
N SER A 36 -11.27 -13.51 4.82
CA SER A 36 -10.44 -13.56 6.03
C SER A 36 -11.05 -12.81 7.24
N GLY A 37 -12.11 -12.03 7.04
CA GLY A 37 -12.84 -11.32 8.09
C GLY A 37 -12.94 -9.80 7.86
N PRO A 38 -13.99 -9.13 8.38
CA PRO A 38 -14.18 -7.69 8.25
C PRO A 38 -13.28 -6.91 9.22
N ASP A 39 -11.99 -6.84 8.91
CA ASP A 39 -11.04 -5.98 9.63
C ASP A 39 -10.90 -4.61 8.95
N TRP A 40 -10.26 -3.66 9.63
CA TRP A 40 -9.89 -2.34 9.08
C TRP A 40 -9.09 -2.41 7.76
N THR A 41 -8.53 -3.59 7.44
CA THR A 41 -7.82 -3.90 6.19
C THR A 41 -8.74 -4.11 4.99
N THR A 42 -10.04 -4.26 5.18
CA THR A 42 -11.01 -4.43 4.08
C THR A 42 -11.28 -3.13 3.31
N TYR A 43 -11.22 -1.97 3.96
CA TYR A 43 -11.41 -0.67 3.33
C TYR A 43 -10.42 -0.41 2.16
N PRO A 44 -9.09 -0.54 2.34
CA PRO A 44 -8.15 -0.31 1.25
C PRO A 44 -8.35 -1.31 0.09
N ILE A 45 -8.70 -2.57 0.38
CA ILE A 45 -8.92 -3.61 -0.64
C ILE A 45 -10.18 -3.30 -1.46
N THR A 46 -11.25 -2.89 -0.79
CA THR A 46 -12.52 -2.50 -1.44
C THR A 46 -12.32 -1.27 -2.33
N SER A 47 -11.57 -0.29 -1.82
CA SER A 47 -11.22 0.92 -2.57
C SER A 47 -10.42 0.56 -3.83
N LEU A 48 -9.34 -0.23 -3.70
CA LEU A 48 -8.54 -0.66 -4.85
C LEU A 48 -9.33 -1.48 -5.87
N ALA A 49 -10.20 -2.39 -5.43
CA ALA A 49 -11.07 -3.14 -6.32
C ALA A 49 -12.03 -2.21 -7.10
N SER A 50 -12.60 -1.21 -6.42
CA SER A 50 -13.44 -0.19 -7.06
C SER A 50 -12.65 0.63 -8.08
N LEU A 51 -11.41 1.03 -7.74
CA LEU A 51 -10.53 1.79 -8.64
C LEU A 51 -10.16 1.01 -9.92
N LEU A 52 -9.98 -0.30 -9.81
CA LEU A 52 -9.66 -1.15 -10.96
C LEU A 52 -10.85 -1.37 -11.89
N ILE A 53 -12.06 -1.54 -11.33
CA ILE A 53 -13.26 -1.95 -12.09
C ILE A 53 -14.00 -0.75 -12.69
N VAL A 54 -14.20 0.33 -11.92
CA VAL A 54 -15.11 1.40 -12.30
C VAL A 54 -14.37 2.50 -13.09
N PRO A 55 -14.96 3.05 -14.16
CA PRO A 55 -14.44 4.24 -14.83
C PRO A 55 -14.49 5.46 -13.89
N HIS A 56 -13.36 5.92 -13.38
CA HIS A 56 -13.31 7.07 -12.47
C HIS A 56 -12.82 8.34 -13.14
N VAL A 57 -13.29 9.48 -12.62
CA VAL A 57 -12.78 10.81 -12.95
C VAL A 57 -11.48 11.06 -12.17
N TYR A 58 -10.45 11.55 -12.87
CA TYR A 58 -9.06 11.66 -12.40
C TYR A 58 -8.86 12.13 -10.94
N THR A 59 -9.60 13.13 -10.49
CA THR A 59 -9.42 13.73 -9.15
C THR A 59 -10.03 12.91 -8.03
N TYR A 60 -11.13 12.18 -8.31
CA TYR A 60 -11.76 11.28 -7.35
C TYR A 60 -10.88 10.05 -7.08
N ASP A 61 -10.26 9.53 -8.15
CA ASP A 61 -9.31 8.42 -8.12
C ASP A 61 -8.12 8.72 -7.20
N ALA A 62 -7.53 9.92 -7.33
CA ALA A 62 -6.36 10.31 -6.56
C ALA A 62 -6.62 10.39 -5.05
N ALA A 63 -7.80 10.89 -4.64
CA ALA A 63 -8.14 11.02 -3.23
C ALA A 63 -8.34 9.64 -2.56
N LEU A 64 -9.07 8.73 -3.23
CA LEU A 64 -9.27 7.38 -2.74
C LEU A 64 -7.97 6.57 -2.73
N LEU A 65 -7.14 6.71 -3.76
CA LEU A 65 -5.86 6.02 -3.87
C LEU A 65 -4.87 6.50 -2.81
N LEU A 66 -4.78 7.83 -2.58
CA LEU A 66 -3.91 8.39 -1.55
C LEU A 66 -4.30 7.93 -0.15
N LEU A 67 -5.59 7.98 0.17
CA LEU A 67 -6.12 7.49 1.44
C LEU A 67 -5.79 5.99 1.62
N THR A 68 -6.03 5.20 0.57
CA THR A 68 -5.72 3.77 0.57
C THR A 68 -4.22 3.50 0.79
N CYS A 69 -3.35 4.25 0.13
CA CYS A 69 -1.90 4.15 0.31
C CYS A 69 -1.48 4.48 1.75
N TRP A 70 -2.06 5.52 2.36
CA TRP A 70 -1.79 5.88 3.75
C TRP A 70 -2.19 4.77 4.72
N LEU A 71 -3.40 4.23 4.56
CA LEU A 71 -3.87 3.09 5.34
C LEU A 71 -2.92 1.90 5.19
N LEU A 72 -2.62 1.46 3.97
CA LEU A 72 -1.70 0.33 3.71
C LEU A 72 -0.30 0.56 4.28
N MET A 73 0.26 1.77 4.21
CA MET A 73 1.58 2.06 4.79
C MET A 73 1.62 1.89 6.32
N HIS A 74 0.49 2.11 7.00
CA HIS A 74 0.38 2.12 8.46
C HIS A 74 -0.19 0.82 9.04
N SER A 75 -1.14 0.18 8.35
CA SER A 75 -1.84 -1.01 8.84
C SER A 75 -1.25 -2.33 8.34
N ALA A 76 -0.51 -2.32 7.23
CA ALA A 76 0.09 -3.55 6.70
C ALA A 76 1.19 -4.08 7.62
N ARG A 77 1.12 -5.37 7.89
CA ARG A 77 2.10 -6.21 8.59
C ARG A 77 3.24 -6.60 7.67
N ALA A 78 2.97 -6.84 6.38
CA ALA A 78 3.97 -7.24 5.39
C ALA A 78 4.71 -6.04 4.77
N ARG A 79 5.96 -6.24 4.32
CA ARG A 79 6.75 -5.17 3.67
C ARG A 79 6.24 -4.79 2.28
N LEU A 80 5.79 -5.78 1.51
CA LEU A 80 5.40 -5.60 0.12
C LEU A 80 4.28 -4.57 -0.07
N PRO A 81 3.11 -4.70 0.59
CA PRO A 81 2.02 -3.73 0.48
C PRO A 81 2.43 -2.31 0.93
N ARG A 82 3.36 -2.20 1.89
CA ARG A 82 3.91 -0.89 2.31
C ARG A 82 4.80 -0.27 1.24
N LEU A 83 5.64 -1.09 0.60
CA LEU A 83 6.55 -0.64 -0.45
C LEU A 83 5.79 -0.24 -1.72
N THR A 84 4.81 -1.05 -2.11
CA THR A 84 3.94 -0.73 -3.25
C THR A 84 3.10 0.50 -2.95
N ALA A 85 2.57 0.66 -1.73
CA ALA A 85 1.85 1.88 -1.34
C ALA A 85 2.75 3.13 -1.36
N ALA A 86 4.01 3.00 -0.89
CA ALA A 86 4.97 4.10 -0.96
C ALA A 86 5.31 4.47 -2.41
N TYR A 87 5.45 3.48 -3.30
CA TYR A 87 5.66 3.71 -4.72
C TYR A 87 4.44 4.39 -5.38
N ASP A 88 3.23 3.90 -5.10
CA ASP A 88 1.99 4.43 -5.68
C ASP A 88 1.66 5.83 -5.16
N SER A 89 2.15 6.19 -3.97
CA SER A 89 2.08 7.56 -3.42
C SER A 89 3.07 8.54 -4.07
N SER A 90 4.05 8.04 -4.82
CA SER A 90 4.99 8.89 -5.55
C SER A 90 4.31 9.49 -6.79
N PRO A 91 4.79 10.62 -7.32
CA PRO A 91 4.27 11.14 -8.59
C PRO A 91 4.62 10.25 -9.78
N ALA A 92 5.50 9.25 -9.64
CA ALA A 92 6.03 8.47 -10.75
C ALA A 92 4.93 7.77 -11.59
N PRO A 93 3.95 7.04 -11.03
CA PRO A 93 2.91 6.37 -11.82
C PRO A 93 2.06 7.37 -12.61
N PHE A 94 1.78 8.54 -12.01
CA PHE A 94 1.04 9.61 -12.66
C PHE A 94 1.85 10.31 -13.77
N LEU A 95 3.15 10.52 -13.57
CA LEU A 95 4.04 11.08 -14.58
C LEU A 95 4.14 10.18 -15.82
N PHE A 96 4.18 8.86 -15.64
CA PHE A 96 4.10 7.92 -16.76
C PHE A 96 2.73 7.93 -17.46
N SER A 97 1.65 8.18 -16.72
CA SER A 97 0.33 8.40 -17.34
C SER A 97 0.25 9.67 -18.17
N LEU A 98 1.00 10.72 -17.81
CA LEU A 98 1.08 11.96 -18.57
C LEU A 98 1.89 11.82 -19.86
N ALA A 99 2.83 10.87 -19.92
CA ALA A 99 3.66 10.60 -21.10
C ALA A 99 2.91 9.90 -22.27
N ASP A 100 1.59 9.71 -22.12
CA ASP A 100 0.69 9.06 -23.07
C ASP A 100 1.11 7.61 -23.44
N LYS A 101 0.47 7.00 -24.43
CA LYS A 101 0.75 5.62 -24.87
C LYS A 101 2.23 5.46 -25.29
N PRO A 102 2.89 4.36 -24.88
CA PRO A 102 2.37 3.19 -24.14
C PRO A 102 2.52 3.31 -22.61
N TYR A 103 3.05 4.42 -22.10
CA TYR A 103 3.49 4.56 -20.71
C TYR A 103 2.33 4.69 -19.71
N SER A 104 1.13 5.01 -20.18
CA SER A 104 -0.06 5.09 -19.32
C SER A 104 -0.51 3.73 -18.74
N ILE A 105 0.03 2.61 -19.23
CA ILE A 105 -0.16 1.29 -18.61
C ILE A 105 0.47 1.19 -17.21
N VAL A 106 1.51 2.00 -16.94
CA VAL A 106 2.29 1.92 -15.69
C VAL A 106 1.43 2.25 -14.47
N ALA A 107 0.51 3.21 -14.57
CA ALA A 107 -0.38 3.53 -13.46
C ALA A 107 -1.35 2.39 -13.14
N PHE A 108 -1.91 1.74 -14.16
CA PHE A 108 -2.74 0.55 -13.97
C PHE A 108 -1.94 -0.58 -13.32
N LEU A 109 -0.73 -0.87 -13.82
CA LEU A 109 0.12 -1.93 -13.26
C LEU A 109 0.52 -1.65 -11.81
N SER A 110 0.77 -0.38 -11.47
CA SER A 110 1.09 0.06 -10.11
C SER A 110 -0.07 -0.21 -9.16
N THR A 111 -1.28 0.26 -9.49
CA THR A 111 -2.48 0.04 -8.67
C THR A 111 -2.85 -1.45 -8.60
N ALA A 112 -2.68 -2.21 -9.68
CA ALA A 112 -2.89 -3.67 -9.69
C ALA A 112 -1.86 -4.39 -8.79
N ALA A 113 -0.59 -3.98 -8.82
CA ALA A 113 0.44 -4.53 -7.94
C ALA A 113 0.15 -4.23 -6.46
N LEU A 114 -0.36 -3.02 -6.15
CA LEU A 114 -0.81 -2.66 -4.82
C LEU A 114 -1.98 -3.54 -4.36
N PHE A 115 -2.99 -3.73 -5.22
CA PHE A 115 -4.14 -4.60 -4.95
C PHE A 115 -3.74 -6.05 -4.70
N LEU A 116 -2.84 -6.60 -5.54
CA LEU A 116 -2.33 -7.96 -5.38
C LEU A 116 -1.53 -8.12 -4.09
N ALA A 117 -0.67 -7.15 -3.75
CA ALA A 117 0.11 -7.18 -2.51
C ALA A 117 -0.79 -7.14 -1.27
N ALA A 118 -1.83 -6.28 -1.28
CA ALA A 118 -2.80 -6.19 -0.21
C ALA A 118 -3.63 -7.48 -0.08
N THR A 119 -4.05 -8.07 -1.20
CA THR A 119 -4.80 -9.34 -1.23
C THR A 119 -3.94 -10.50 -0.72
N ALA A 120 -2.70 -10.59 -1.15
CA ALA A 120 -1.76 -11.63 -0.70
C ALA A 120 -1.49 -11.54 0.81
N GLU A 121 -1.41 -10.33 1.36
CA GLU A 121 -1.33 -10.12 2.80
C GLU A 121 -2.59 -10.58 3.53
N SER A 122 -3.78 -10.23 3.06
CA SER A 122 -5.06 -10.68 3.67
C SER A 122 -5.22 -12.20 3.65
N LEU A 123 -4.61 -12.87 2.68
CA LEU A 123 -4.58 -14.33 2.60
C LEU A 123 -3.47 -14.97 3.45
N GLY A 124 -2.62 -14.17 4.11
CA GLY A 124 -1.51 -14.67 4.92
C GLY A 124 -0.36 -15.27 4.09
N LEU A 125 -0.29 -14.96 2.78
CA LEU A 125 0.72 -15.50 1.87
C LEU A 125 2.06 -14.77 2.00
N LEU A 126 2.08 -13.60 2.63
CA LEU A 126 3.26 -12.76 2.76
C LEU A 126 3.90 -12.88 4.15
N PRO A 127 5.24 -13.00 4.23
CA PRO A 127 5.93 -13.00 5.51
C PRO A 127 5.78 -11.64 6.22
N PRO A 128 5.65 -11.63 7.56
CA PRO A 128 5.58 -10.40 8.32
C PRO A 128 6.86 -9.59 8.15
N ALA A 129 6.75 -8.27 8.17
CA ALA A 129 7.90 -7.39 8.13
C ALA A 129 8.79 -7.63 9.37
N PRO A 130 10.13 -7.62 9.22
CA PRO A 130 11.05 -7.62 10.35
C PRO A 130 10.73 -6.48 11.31
N PRO A 131 10.86 -6.71 12.63
CA PRO A 131 10.64 -5.66 13.62
C PRO A 131 11.53 -4.45 13.30
N ARG A 132 10.95 -3.25 13.40
CA ARG A 132 11.69 -2.00 13.18
C ARG A 132 12.81 -1.97 14.23
N PRO A 133 14.08 -1.74 13.85
CA PRO A 133 15.15 -1.62 14.84
C PRO A 133 14.75 -0.52 15.82
N THR A 134 14.60 -0.89 17.09
CA THR A 134 14.39 0.08 18.16
C THR A 134 15.57 1.02 18.10
N ARG A 135 15.30 2.30 17.86
CA ARG A 135 16.31 3.34 17.91
C ARG A 135 16.86 3.34 19.33
N VAL A 136 17.98 2.66 19.56
CA VAL A 136 18.71 2.69 20.82
C VAL A 136 18.93 4.17 21.11
N SER A 137 18.29 4.65 22.18
CA SER A 137 18.30 6.05 22.58
C SER A 137 19.74 6.47 22.79
N ARG A 138 20.30 7.21 21.83
CA ARG A 138 21.66 7.76 21.86
C ARG A 138 21.77 8.95 22.84
N ASN A 139 20.97 8.95 23.90
CA ASN A 139 20.94 9.98 24.94
C ASN A 139 21.13 9.35 26.33
N ALA A 140 22.06 8.41 26.47
CA ALA A 140 22.61 8.09 27.78
C ALA A 140 23.58 9.23 28.14
N SER A 141 23.10 10.23 28.86
CA SER A 141 23.97 11.20 29.53
C SER A 141 24.94 10.47 30.45
N PRO A 142 26.24 10.83 30.49
CA PRO A 142 27.19 10.17 31.38
C PRO A 142 26.79 10.40 32.85
N PRO A 143 26.98 9.41 33.75
CA PRO A 143 26.72 9.59 35.16
C PRO A 143 27.69 10.64 35.72
N THR A 144 27.14 11.75 36.20
CA THR A 144 27.87 12.72 37.02
C THR A 144 28.30 12.03 38.31
N SER A 145 29.58 11.73 38.44
CA SER A 145 30.20 11.27 39.67
C SER A 145 30.03 12.35 40.75
N SER A 146 29.15 12.13 41.72
CA SER A 146 29.09 12.93 42.93
C SER A 146 30.09 12.37 43.96
N PRO A 147 30.94 13.19 44.60
CA PRO A 147 31.98 12.71 45.49
C PRO A 147 31.41 12.21 46.83
N ALA A 148 31.98 11.11 47.32
CA ALA A 148 31.64 10.48 48.58
C ALA A 148 31.81 11.44 49.77
N THR A 149 30.80 11.52 50.63
CA THR A 149 30.86 12.19 51.93
C THR A 149 31.41 11.21 52.97
N PRO A 150 32.45 11.55 53.76
CA PRO A 150 32.98 10.66 54.77
C PRO A 150 32.08 10.63 56.02
N ALA A 151 32.03 9.45 56.63
CA ALA A 151 31.25 9.13 57.81
C ALA A 151 31.59 10.01 59.03
N ALA A 152 30.57 10.38 59.80
CA ALA A 152 30.72 10.91 61.16
C ALA A 152 30.12 9.92 62.16
N ASP A 153 30.92 9.65 63.19
CA ASP A 153 30.78 8.73 64.33
C ASP A 153 29.52 8.96 65.19
N PRO A 154 29.03 7.93 65.92
CA PRO A 154 27.98 8.08 66.91
C PRO A 154 28.56 8.42 68.29
N GLY A 155 28.05 9.50 68.89
CA GLY A 155 28.21 9.84 70.31
C GLY A 155 26.87 9.89 71.01
#